data_AF-A0A529HMF3-F1
#
_entry.id   AF-A0A529HMF3-F1
#
_cell.length_a   1.000
_cell.length_b   1.000
_cell.length_c   1.000
_cell.angle_alpha   90.00
_cell.angle_beta   90.00
_cell.angle_gamma   90.00
#
_symmetry.space_group_name_H-M   'P 1'
#
loop_
_entity.id
_entity.type
_entity.pdbx_description
1 polymer ?
#
loop_
_entity_poly.entity_id
_entity_poly.type
_entity_poly.pdbx_seq_one_letter_code
_entity_poly.pdbx_strand_id
1 'polypeptide(L)'
;VWANAEEGETTAYPDTCVGTDSHTTMINGLGVLGWGVGGIEAEAAMLGQPVSMLLPEVIGFRLTGKLKEGVTATDLVLTVTQMLRKKGVVGKFVEFFGPGLSNMTLADRATIGNMAPEYGATCGFFPVDSETIRYLT
;
A
#
# COMPACT_ATOMS: atom_id res chain seq x y z
N VAL A 1 -12.46 4.43 6.23
CA VAL A 1 -13.07 5.71 5.78
C VAL A 1 -13.23 6.57 7.01
N TRP A 2 -12.65 7.77 7.00
CA TRP A 2 -12.89 8.74 8.06
C TRP A 2 -14.11 9.58 7.70
N ALA A 3 -14.88 9.95 8.71
CA ALA A 3 -16.03 10.83 8.56
C ALA A 3 -15.87 11.99 9.54
N ASN A 4 -15.98 13.21 9.04
CA ASN A 4 -16.10 14.40 9.87
C ASN A 4 -17.50 14.99 9.69
N ALA A 5 -18.14 15.38 10.79
CA ALA A 5 -19.44 16.02 10.81
C ALA A 5 -19.26 17.48 11.24
N GLU A 6 -19.21 18.39 10.28
CA GLU A 6 -19.09 19.82 10.50
C GLU A 6 -20.23 20.55 9.77
N GLU A 7 -20.78 21.60 10.39
CA GLU A 7 -21.81 22.47 9.81
C GLU A 7 -23.07 21.77 9.25
N GLY A 8 -23.39 20.57 9.73
CA GLY A 8 -24.55 19.79 9.29
C GLY A 8 -24.31 18.95 8.04
N GLU A 9 -23.08 18.95 7.49
CA GLU A 9 -22.66 18.07 6.42
C GLU A 9 -21.71 16.97 6.95
N THR A 10 -21.87 15.74 6.45
CA THR A 10 -20.95 14.65 6.75
C THR A 10 -20.00 14.47 5.57
N THR A 11 -18.73 14.80 5.80
CA THR A 11 -17.68 14.62 4.80
C THR A 11 -16.96 13.30 5.06
N ALA A 12 -17.00 12.40 4.07
CA ALA A 12 -16.24 11.16 4.08
C ALA A 12 -14.96 11.31 3.24
N TYR A 13 -13.83 10.85 3.77
CA TYR A 13 -12.56 10.88 3.06
C TYR A 13 -11.77 9.57 3.24
N PRO A 14 -10.91 9.22 2.26
CA PRO A 14 -10.03 8.07 2.35
C PRO A 14 -9.13 8.16 3.59
N ASP A 15 -8.78 7.01 4.13
CA ASP A 15 -7.74 6.92 5.14
C ASP A 15 -6.37 6.99 4.47
N THR A 16 -5.45 7.73 5.09
CA THR A 16 -4.05 7.85 4.70
C THR A 16 -3.20 7.93 5.96
N CYS A 17 -1.96 7.44 5.90
CA CYS A 17 -1.07 7.55 7.05
C CYS A 17 0.40 7.73 6.66
N VAL A 18 1.14 8.43 7.51
CA VAL A 18 2.59 8.43 7.51
C VAL A 18 3.06 8.02 8.90
N GLY A 19 4.13 7.23 8.96
CA GLY A 19 4.63 6.69 10.22
C GLY A 19 6.15 6.74 10.29
N THR A 20 6.69 6.78 11.50
CA THR A 20 8.14 6.71 11.73
C THR A 20 8.68 5.28 11.67
N ASP A 21 8.03 4.45 10.86
CA ASP A 21 8.33 3.04 10.65
C ASP A 21 8.36 2.76 9.14
N SER A 22 9.41 2.12 8.63
CA SER A 22 9.56 1.85 7.19
C SER A 22 8.44 0.95 6.65
N HIS A 23 7.91 0.07 7.51
CA HIS A 23 6.91 -0.93 7.19
C HIS A 23 5.47 -0.43 7.44
N THR A 24 5.30 0.87 7.74
CA THR A 24 4.00 1.58 7.63
C THR A 24 3.30 1.26 6.29
N THR A 25 4.10 1.00 5.26
CA THR A 25 3.68 0.55 3.93
C THR A 25 2.82 -0.73 3.90
N MET A 26 2.81 -1.54 4.97
CA MET A 26 1.95 -2.72 5.12
C MET A 26 0.46 -2.38 4.96
N ILE A 27 0.02 -1.23 5.47
CA ILE A 27 -1.40 -0.83 5.46
C ILE A 27 -1.95 -0.60 4.03
N ASN A 28 -1.06 -0.40 3.06
CA ASN A 28 -1.44 -0.27 1.65
C ASN A 28 -2.12 -1.52 1.09
N GLY A 29 -1.91 -2.69 1.70
CA GLY A 29 -2.64 -3.92 1.36
C GLY A 29 -4.15 -3.86 1.67
N LEU A 30 -4.56 -2.95 2.56
CA LEU A 30 -5.94 -2.66 2.94
C LEU A 30 -6.53 -1.48 2.14
N GLY A 31 -5.77 -0.89 1.22
CA GLY A 31 -6.19 0.28 0.43
C GLY A 31 -6.11 1.61 1.16
N VAL A 32 -5.38 1.67 2.28
CA VAL A 32 -5.00 2.92 2.97
C VAL A 32 -3.65 3.37 2.40
N LEU A 33 -3.58 4.57 1.84
CA LEU A 33 -2.31 5.05 1.28
C LEU A 33 -1.38 5.49 2.42
N GLY A 34 -0.26 4.80 2.61
CA GLY A 34 0.70 5.18 3.63
C GLY A 34 2.12 4.66 3.45
N TRP A 35 3.08 5.37 4.04
CA TRP A 35 4.50 5.09 3.94
C TRP A 35 5.32 5.61 5.12
N GLY A 36 6.56 5.15 5.22
CA GLY A 36 7.50 5.56 6.26
C GLY A 36 8.09 6.95 5.98
N VAL A 37 8.17 7.79 7.02
CA VAL A 37 8.82 9.11 7.00
C VAL A 37 9.79 9.25 8.18
N GLY A 38 10.63 10.29 8.17
CA GLY A 38 11.47 10.63 9.31
C GLY A 38 10.67 11.19 10.48
N GLY A 39 11.29 11.20 11.67
CA GLY A 39 10.65 11.72 12.89
C GLY A 39 10.24 13.19 12.79
N ILE A 40 11.07 14.01 12.13
CA ILE A 40 10.81 15.44 11.95
C ILE A 40 9.58 15.66 11.06
N GLU A 41 9.47 14.89 9.98
CA GLU A 41 8.32 14.95 9.07
C GLU A 41 7.04 14.48 9.77
N ALA A 42 7.11 13.43 10.59
CA ALA A 42 5.99 12.95 11.38
C ALA A 42 5.53 13.99 12.41
N GLU A 43 6.46 14.61 13.15
CA GLU A 43 6.15 15.70 14.09
C GLU A 43 5.53 16.91 13.39
N ALA A 44 6.07 17.32 12.24
CA ALA A 44 5.51 18.40 11.45
C ALA A 44 4.07 18.08 11.00
N ALA A 45 3.80 16.85 10.57
CA ALA A 45 2.45 16.39 10.21
C ALA A 45 1.49 16.45 11.40
N MET A 46 1.93 16.08 12.60
CA MET A 46 1.14 16.22 13.83
C MET A 46 0.81 17.68 14.18
N LEU A 47 1.65 18.62 13.78
CA LEU A 47 1.43 20.07 13.91
C LEU A 47 0.61 20.67 12.75
N GLY A 48 0.02 19.83 11.91
CA GLY A 48 -0.82 20.26 10.79
C GLY A 48 -0.05 20.71 9.54
N GLN A 49 1.27 20.48 9.48
CA GLN A 49 2.03 20.74 8.26
C GLN A 49 1.78 19.61 7.24
N PRO A 50 1.53 19.94 5.96
CA PRO A 50 1.39 18.93 4.93
C PRO A 50 2.73 18.23 4.67
N VAL A 51 2.69 16.93 4.39
CA VAL A 51 3.87 16.17 3.95
C VAL A 51 4.22 16.57 2.52
N SER A 52 5.41 17.14 2.34
CA SER A 52 5.89 17.53 1.00
C SER A 52 6.46 16.33 0.25
N MET A 53 5.99 16.11 -0.98
CA MET A 53 6.51 15.07 -1.87
C MET A 53 6.49 15.53 -3.32
N LEU A 54 7.46 15.05 -4.11
CA LEU A 54 7.37 15.15 -5.56
C LEU A 54 6.25 14.25 -6.05
N LEU A 55 5.52 14.68 -7.09
CA LEU A 55 4.50 13.85 -7.72
C LEU A 55 5.17 12.55 -8.24
N PRO A 56 4.82 11.38 -7.69
CA PRO A 56 5.54 10.15 -7.99
C PRO A 56 5.07 9.57 -9.33
N GLU A 57 5.98 8.92 -10.04
CA GLU A 57 5.58 7.99 -11.09
C GLU A 57 4.87 6.77 -10.47
N VAL A 58 3.83 6.28 -11.15
CA VAL A 58 3.09 5.08 -10.72
C VAL A 58 3.42 3.92 -11.66
N ILE A 59 4.00 2.85 -11.11
CA ILE A 59 4.30 1.61 -11.80
C ILE A 59 3.16 0.61 -11.55
N GLY A 60 2.36 0.34 -12.58
CA GLY A 60 1.34 -0.70 -12.53
C GLY A 60 1.96 -2.10 -12.52
N PHE A 61 1.68 -2.88 -11.46
CA PHE A 61 2.04 -4.29 -11.37
C PHE A 61 0.82 -5.17 -11.64
N ARG A 62 0.74 -5.74 -12.84
CA ARG A 62 -0.40 -6.56 -13.26
C ARG A 62 -0.27 -8.01 -12.78
N LEU A 63 -1.16 -8.43 -11.89
CA LEU A 63 -1.27 -9.81 -11.42
C LEU A 63 -2.30 -10.59 -12.25
N THR A 64 -1.94 -11.80 -12.64
CA THR A 64 -2.79 -12.69 -13.46
C THR A 64 -2.70 -14.13 -13.01
N GLY A 65 -3.78 -14.88 -13.21
CA GLY A 65 -3.85 -16.29 -12.87
C GLY A 65 -4.04 -16.52 -11.38
N LYS A 66 -3.62 -17.71 -10.93
CA LYS A 66 -3.67 -18.15 -9.53
C LYS A 66 -2.37 -18.84 -9.16
N LEU A 67 -2.02 -18.82 -7.88
CA LEU A 67 -0.88 -19.59 -7.38
C LEU A 67 -1.10 -21.09 -7.65
N LYS A 68 -0.01 -21.77 -8.04
CA LYS A 68 -0.03 -23.22 -8.21
C LYS A 68 -0.07 -23.89 -6.85
N GLU A 69 -0.60 -25.11 -6.80
CA GLU A 69 -0.55 -25.93 -5.60
C GLU A 69 0.90 -26.09 -5.12
N GLY A 70 1.11 -25.98 -3.81
CA GLY A 70 2.43 -26.01 -3.18
C GLY A 70 3.21 -24.69 -3.21
N VAL A 71 2.74 -23.65 -3.93
CA VAL A 71 3.34 -22.31 -3.88
C VAL A 71 2.79 -21.55 -2.68
N THR A 72 3.69 -20.98 -1.88
CA THR A 72 3.35 -20.24 -0.67
C THR A 72 3.21 -18.74 -0.91
N ALA A 73 2.61 -18.03 0.03
CA ALA A 73 2.57 -16.56 0.04
C ALA A 73 3.99 -15.96 0.02
N THR A 74 4.93 -16.58 0.74
CA THR A 74 6.34 -16.17 0.77
C THR A 74 6.98 -16.27 -0.61
N ASP A 75 6.74 -17.34 -1.36
CA ASP A 75 7.25 -17.49 -2.72
C ASP A 75 6.76 -16.36 -3.63
N LEU A 76 5.48 -16.01 -3.52
CA LEU A 76 4.89 -14.90 -4.26
C LEU A 76 5.56 -13.57 -3.90
N VAL A 77 5.64 -13.25 -2.61
CA VAL A 77 6.19 -11.99 -2.10
C VAL A 77 7.65 -11.81 -2.50
N LEU A 78 8.47 -12.85 -2.35
CA LEU A 78 9.88 -12.81 -2.74
C LEU A 78 10.05 -12.66 -4.25
N THR A 79 9.19 -13.30 -5.05
CA THR A 79 9.19 -13.17 -6.51
C THR A 79 8.83 -11.73 -6.93
N VAL A 80 7.77 -11.16 -6.36
CA VAL A 80 7.35 -9.77 -6.63
C VAL A 80 8.46 -8.79 -6.24
N THR A 81 9.03 -8.95 -5.05
CA THR A 81 10.14 -8.13 -4.54
C THR A 81 11.34 -8.18 -5.49
N GLN A 82 11.74 -9.37 -5.93
CA GLN A 82 12.86 -9.56 -6.84
C GLN A 82 12.60 -8.90 -8.21
N MET A 83 11.39 -9.03 -8.76
CA MET A 83 10.99 -8.41 -10.02
C MET A 83 11.01 -6.87 -9.93
N LEU A 84 10.44 -6.30 -8.87
CA LEU A 84 10.38 -4.85 -8.66
C LEU A 84 11.77 -4.25 -8.42
N ARG A 85 12.61 -4.94 -7.63
CA ARG A 85 14.01 -4.53 -7.41
C ARG A 85 14.79 -4.50 -8.72
N LYS A 86 14.62 -5.50 -9.59
CA LYS A 86 15.24 -5.54 -10.91
C LYS A 86 14.71 -4.43 -11.84
N LYS A 87 13.44 -4.08 -11.73
CA LYS A 87 12.81 -3.01 -12.53
C LYS A 87 13.33 -1.61 -12.14
N GLY A 88 13.73 -1.41 -10.88
CA GLY A 88 14.25 -0.14 -10.37
C GLY A 88 13.11 0.84 -10.07
N VAL A 89 12.38 0.61 -8.98
CA VAL A 89 11.20 1.39 -8.58
C VAL A 89 11.49 2.38 -7.45
N VAL A 90 12.75 2.79 -7.28
CA VAL A 90 13.16 3.69 -6.19
C VAL A 90 12.43 5.02 -6.27
N GLY A 91 11.74 5.41 -5.19
CA GLY A 91 11.00 6.67 -5.10
C GLY A 91 9.73 6.72 -5.95
N LYS A 92 9.27 5.57 -6.46
CA LYS A 92 8.05 5.44 -7.26
C LYS A 92 6.94 4.77 -6.45
N PHE A 93 5.71 4.97 -6.89
CA PHE A 93 4.58 4.20 -6.39
C PHE A 93 4.46 2.91 -7.18
N VAL A 94 4.13 1.81 -6.51
CA VAL A 94 3.73 0.57 -7.18
C VAL A 94 2.26 0.34 -6.89
N GLU A 95 1.44 0.23 -7.93
CA GLU A 95 0.01 -0.07 -7.79
C GLU A 95 -0.28 -1.46 -8.36
N PHE A 96 -0.87 -2.33 -7.53
CA PHE A 96 -1.21 -3.69 -7.91
C PHE A 96 -2.61 -3.76 -8.51
N PHE A 97 -2.73 -4.39 -9.66
CA PHE A 97 -4.02 -4.50 -10.37
C PHE A 97 -4.13 -5.79 -11.19
N GLY A 98 -5.32 -6.05 -11.72
CA GLY A 98 -5.59 -7.16 -12.63
C GLY A 98 -6.33 -8.34 -11.99
N PRO A 99 -6.69 -9.35 -12.80
CA PRO A 99 -7.58 -10.43 -12.38
C PRO A 99 -6.96 -11.39 -11.34
N GLY A 100 -5.66 -11.32 -11.10
CA GLY A 100 -5.02 -12.10 -10.05
C GLY A 100 -5.38 -11.64 -8.62
N LEU A 101 -5.76 -10.37 -8.43
CA LEU A 101 -6.06 -9.82 -7.09
C LEU A 101 -7.24 -10.52 -6.41
N SER A 102 -8.23 -10.95 -7.19
CA SER A 102 -9.42 -11.63 -6.64
C SER A 102 -9.11 -13.00 -6.02
N ASN A 103 -7.92 -13.56 -6.30
CA ASN A 103 -7.47 -14.83 -5.72
C ASN A 103 -6.55 -14.64 -4.51
N MET A 104 -6.28 -13.40 -4.11
CA MET A 104 -5.35 -13.09 -3.02
C MET A 104 -6.12 -12.73 -1.76
N THR A 105 -5.67 -13.28 -0.64
CA THR A 105 -6.16 -12.86 0.68
C THR A 105 -5.61 -11.48 1.03
N LEU A 106 -6.27 -10.78 1.96
CA LEU A 106 -5.74 -9.51 2.46
C LEU A 106 -4.34 -9.65 3.09
N ALA A 107 -4.06 -10.78 3.75
CA ALA A 107 -2.76 -11.06 4.34
C ALA A 107 -1.65 -11.13 3.27
N ASP A 108 -1.93 -11.72 2.11
CA ASP A 108 -0.96 -11.77 1.00
C ASP A 108 -0.64 -10.35 0.49
N ARG A 109 -1.69 -9.53 0.34
CA ARG A 109 -1.56 -8.12 -0.11
C ARG A 109 -0.75 -7.30 0.88
N ALA A 110 -1.07 -7.40 2.17
CA ALA A 110 -0.35 -6.72 3.24
C ALA A 110 1.12 -7.18 3.31
N THR A 111 1.40 -8.46 3.08
CA THR A 111 2.77 -8.98 3.06
C THR A 111 3.58 -8.42 1.88
N ILE A 112 2.96 -8.25 0.70
CA ILE A 112 3.61 -7.58 -0.43
C ILE A 112 3.81 -6.08 -0.14
N GLY A 113 2.78 -5.40 0.35
CA GLY A 113 2.84 -3.97 0.68
C GLY A 113 3.91 -3.64 1.73
N ASN A 114 4.04 -4.52 2.73
CA ASN A 114 5.07 -4.46 3.78
C ASN A 114 6.48 -4.49 3.20
N MET A 115 6.69 -5.20 2.08
CA MET A 115 8.02 -5.34 1.46
C MET A 115 8.44 -4.15 0.58
N ALA A 116 7.67 -3.06 0.58
CA ALA A 116 7.97 -1.87 -0.22
C ALA A 116 9.38 -1.28 0.01
N PRO A 117 9.87 -1.17 1.26
CA PRO A 117 11.25 -0.77 1.52
C PRO A 117 12.29 -1.69 0.85
N GLU A 118 12.04 -3.00 0.80
CA GLU A 118 12.96 -4.02 0.27
C GLU A 118 13.09 -3.99 -1.26
N TYR A 119 12.04 -3.57 -1.99
CA TYR A 119 12.10 -3.31 -3.44
C TYR A 119 12.28 -1.83 -3.81
N GLY A 120 12.34 -0.94 -2.81
CA GLY A 120 12.70 0.47 -2.92
C GLY A 120 11.56 1.43 -3.28
N ALA A 121 10.33 0.94 -3.40
CA ALA A 121 9.20 1.81 -3.69
C ALA A 121 8.83 2.65 -2.46
N THR A 122 8.22 3.81 -2.70
CA THR A 122 7.63 4.60 -1.60
C THR A 122 6.44 3.87 -0.98
N CYS A 123 5.63 3.19 -1.79
CA CYS A 123 4.49 2.37 -1.34
C CYS A 123 4.17 1.25 -2.34
N GLY A 124 3.47 0.21 -1.86
CA GLY A 124 2.88 -0.86 -2.65
C GLY A 124 1.37 -0.91 -2.47
N PHE A 125 0.62 -0.19 -3.32
CA PHE A 125 -0.80 0.08 -3.15
C PHE A 125 -1.71 -0.99 -3.75
N PHE A 126 -2.66 -1.48 -2.95
CA PHE A 126 -3.75 -2.36 -3.40
C PHE A 126 -5.08 -1.59 -3.24
N PRO A 127 -5.80 -1.30 -4.34
CA PRO A 127 -7.08 -0.61 -4.25
C PRO A 127 -8.11 -1.37 -3.39
N VAL A 128 -9.00 -0.62 -2.75
CA VAL A 128 -10.12 -1.19 -2.00
C VAL A 128 -11.01 -2.01 -2.93
N ASP A 129 -11.24 -3.28 -2.59
CA ASP A 129 -12.14 -4.18 -3.30
C ASP A 129 -13.04 -4.99 -2.34
N SER A 130 -13.78 -5.95 -2.87
CA SER A 130 -14.66 -6.80 -2.06
C SER A 130 -13.94 -7.59 -0.97
N GLU A 131 -12.67 -7.96 -1.18
CA GLU A 131 -11.86 -8.66 -0.18
C GLU A 131 -11.48 -7.71 0.96
N THR A 132 -11.15 -6.45 0.64
CA THR A 132 -10.94 -5.40 1.64
C THR A 132 -12.19 -5.19 2.49
N ILE A 133 -13.37 -5.09 1.88
CA ILE A 133 -14.64 -4.94 2.62
C ILE A 133 -14.90 -6.17 3.49
N ARG A 134 -14.74 -7.38 2.93
CA ARG A 134 -14.92 -8.64 3.66
C ARG A 134 -13.99 -8.77 4.87
N TYR A 135 -12.78 -8.23 4.79
CA TYR A 135 -11.84 -8.26 5.91
C TYR A 135 -12.27 -7.34 7.07
N LEU A 136 -12.95 -6.23 6.76
CA LEU A 136 -13.38 -5.23 7.74
C LEU A 136 -14.72 -5.56 8.43
N THR A 137 -15.47 -6.56 7.92
CA THR A 137 -16.81 -6.95 8.38
C THR A 137 -16.83 -8.37 8.91
#